data_AF-A0A2A9KE42-F1
#
_entry.id   AF-A0A2A9KE42-F1
#
_cell.length_a   1.000
_cell.length_b   1.000
_cell.length_c   1.000
_cell.angle_alpha   90.00
_cell.angle_beta   90.00
_cell.angle_gamma   90.00
#
_symmetry.space_group_name_H-M   'P 1'
#
loop_
_entity.id
_entity.type
_entity.pdbx_description
1 polymer ?
#
loop_
_entity_poly.entity_id
_entity_poly.type
_entity_poly.pdbx_seq_one_letter_code
_entity_poly.pdbx_strand_id
1 'polypeptide(L)'
;MNSSHLPEPASPSAAMPHRKVIRSWLLPIAQRDTGRALALVLLDLCLFSAAILATVWLRNAAAKLLLGAVAGFIIGRLFILGHDACHQSFTSHRRLNRWLGRLLFLPSLTPYSLWDMGHNVVHHGYTNLKGFDFVWHPLSLEEFQALPRRRQWLERVYRSGWAPWLYYLVEMWWQRMYFPSRRTMPTRRPAFVWDGILVTAAALLWIALLAAAALATAQPLWLTLLAGFVLPLLFWNAMIGFVVYVHHTHTGVAWYDQKTVWAAAQPFVSTTVHLTFRCRIGALLHHIMEHTAHHVDMSIPLYRLQEAQQILETMLPLRIVIQKFSWRWYFDTARRCKLYDFRRHCWTDFSGMPTSAACLN
;
A
#
# COMPACT_ATOMS: atom_id res chain seq x y z
N MET A 1 -24.92 7.81 23.71
CA MET A 1 -23.67 8.59 23.58
C MET A 1 -22.91 8.45 24.90
N ASN A 2 -21.98 7.51 24.98
CA ASN A 2 -21.04 7.42 26.10
C ASN A 2 -19.68 7.83 25.54
N SER A 3 -19.30 9.09 25.73
CA SER A 3 -17.91 9.52 25.60
C SER A 3 -17.14 8.87 26.74
N SER A 4 -16.71 7.63 26.56
CA SER A 4 -15.69 7.03 27.41
C SER A 4 -14.50 7.98 27.37
N HIS A 5 -14.24 8.66 28.48
CA HIS A 5 -13.13 9.60 28.60
C HIS A 5 -11.86 8.87 28.14
N LEU A 6 -11.32 9.30 26.99
CA LEU A 6 -9.97 8.92 26.63
C LEU A 6 -9.07 9.34 27.81
N PRO A 7 -8.07 8.52 28.17
CA PRO A 7 -7.13 8.92 29.22
C PRO A 7 -6.38 10.18 28.78
N GLU A 8 -5.64 10.80 29.71
CA GLU A 8 -4.76 11.90 29.33
C GLU A 8 -3.75 11.46 28.26
N PRO A 9 -3.41 12.34 27.31
CA PRO A 9 -2.38 12.06 26.30
C PRO A 9 -1.06 11.59 26.93
N ALA A 10 -0.40 10.64 26.28
CA ALA A 10 0.90 10.18 26.74
C ALA A 10 1.93 11.32 26.65
N SER A 11 2.72 11.52 27.71
CA SER A 11 3.80 12.49 27.70
C SER A 11 4.84 12.15 26.61
N PRO A 12 5.31 13.14 25.83
CA PRO A 12 6.43 12.98 24.89
C PRO A 12 7.79 12.63 25.52
N SER A 13 7.90 12.49 26.83
CA SER A 13 9.11 11.96 27.50
C SER A 13 8.89 10.58 28.13
N ALA A 14 7.64 10.12 28.22
CA ALA A 14 7.33 8.83 28.79
C ALA A 14 7.59 7.68 27.80
N ALA A 15 7.77 6.48 28.35
CA ALA A 15 7.84 5.25 27.58
C ALA A 15 6.54 5.05 26.77
N MET A 16 6.67 4.56 25.53
CA MET A 16 5.50 4.38 24.68
C MET A 16 4.56 3.32 25.27
N PRO A 17 3.25 3.59 25.37
CA PRO A 17 2.29 2.61 25.85
C PRO A 17 2.31 1.34 25.00
N HIS A 18 2.11 0.19 25.64
CA HIS A 18 2.03 -1.07 24.92
C HIS A 18 0.89 -1.04 23.89
N ARG A 19 1.09 -1.62 22.69
CA ARG A 19 0.08 -1.64 21.60
C ARG A 19 -1.35 -1.97 22.04
N LYS A 20 -1.54 -2.91 22.98
CA LYS A 20 -2.89 -3.26 23.51
C LYS A 20 -3.61 -2.05 24.13
N VAL A 21 -2.88 -1.20 24.85
CA VAL A 21 -3.40 0.04 25.44
C VAL A 21 -3.77 1.01 24.32
N ILE A 22 -2.87 1.25 23.37
CA ILE A 22 -3.12 2.15 22.23
C ILE A 22 -4.39 1.71 21.47
N ARG A 23 -4.53 0.41 21.19
CA ARG A 23 -5.71 -0.15 20.51
C ARG A 23 -7.01 0.04 21.28
N SER A 24 -6.95 0.03 22.61
CA SER A 24 -8.14 0.24 23.46
C SER A 24 -8.78 1.61 23.26
N TRP A 25 -8.00 2.63 22.89
CA TRP A 25 -8.50 3.97 22.55
C TRP A 25 -9.33 4.00 21.28
N LEU A 26 -9.11 3.05 20.37
CA LEU A 26 -9.77 2.97 19.06
C LEU A 26 -10.99 2.04 19.06
N LEU A 27 -11.15 1.19 20.08
CA LEU A 27 -12.27 0.25 20.18
C LEU A 27 -13.66 0.91 20.03
N PRO A 28 -13.94 2.10 20.60
CA PRO A 28 -15.26 2.73 20.47
C PRO A 28 -15.67 3.05 19.02
N ILE A 29 -14.68 3.27 18.14
CA ILE A 29 -14.89 3.69 16.74
C ILE A 29 -14.63 2.55 15.74
N ALA A 30 -14.24 1.36 16.21
CA ALA A 30 -13.94 0.18 15.40
C ALA A 30 -15.18 -0.50 14.78
N GLN A 31 -16.34 0.15 14.82
CA GLN A 31 -17.61 -0.44 14.37
C GLN A 31 -17.64 -0.58 12.84
N ARG A 32 -18.06 -1.77 12.39
CA ARG A 32 -18.18 -2.11 10.98
C ARG A 32 -19.59 -1.84 10.47
N ASP A 33 -19.71 -1.24 9.29
CA ASP A 33 -20.96 -0.87 8.65
C ASP A 33 -21.00 -1.52 7.27
N THR A 34 -21.76 -2.62 7.18
CA THR A 34 -21.88 -3.39 5.94
C THR A 34 -22.59 -2.58 4.86
N GLY A 35 -23.57 -1.73 5.20
CA GLY A 35 -24.29 -0.91 4.23
C GLY A 35 -23.38 0.11 3.57
N ARG A 36 -22.59 0.83 4.39
CA ARG A 36 -21.59 1.80 3.91
C ARG A 36 -20.50 1.12 3.08
N ALA A 37 -20.01 -0.03 3.51
CA ALA A 37 -19.02 -0.80 2.77
C ALA A 37 -19.51 -1.21 1.37
N LEU A 38 -20.73 -1.76 1.28
CA LEU A 38 -21.32 -2.13 0.00
C LEU A 38 -21.62 -0.93 -0.90
N ALA A 39 -22.03 0.21 -0.33
CA ALA A 39 -22.23 1.44 -1.08
C ALA A 39 -20.92 1.95 -1.72
N LEU A 40 -19.80 1.89 -1.00
CA LEU A 40 -18.47 2.23 -1.53
C LEU A 40 -18.04 1.28 -2.66
N VAL A 41 -18.28 -0.03 -2.48
CA VAL A 41 -18.01 -1.04 -3.52
C VAL A 41 -18.81 -0.76 -4.78
N LEU A 42 -20.12 -0.52 -4.64
CA LEU A 42 -20.99 -0.23 -5.77
C LEU A 42 -20.54 1.04 -6.50
N LEU A 43 -20.25 2.11 -5.76
CA LEU A 43 -19.78 3.37 -6.33
C LEU A 43 -18.51 3.14 -7.18
N ASP A 44 -17.49 2.51 -6.62
CA ASP A 44 -16.21 2.35 -7.31
C ASP A 44 -16.28 1.36 -8.48
N LEU A 45 -17.10 0.31 -8.39
CA LEU A 45 -17.35 -0.60 -9.50
C LEU A 45 -18.10 0.09 -10.65
N CYS A 46 -19.07 0.96 -10.33
CA CYS A 46 -19.77 1.78 -11.32
C CYS A 46 -18.81 2.77 -12.00
N LEU A 47 -17.97 3.47 -11.22
CA LEU A 47 -16.97 4.40 -11.76
C LEU A 47 -15.96 3.68 -12.65
N PHE A 48 -15.47 2.52 -12.21
CA PHE A 48 -14.54 1.70 -13.01
C PHE A 48 -15.19 1.24 -14.31
N SER A 49 -16.41 0.69 -14.24
CA SER A 49 -17.14 0.22 -15.42
C SER A 49 -17.40 1.37 -16.41
N ALA A 50 -17.80 2.54 -15.92
CA ALA A 50 -18.01 3.72 -16.75
C ALA A 50 -16.70 4.18 -17.44
N ALA A 51 -15.58 4.23 -16.71
CA ALA A 51 -14.28 4.60 -17.27
C ALA A 51 -13.82 3.61 -18.36
N ILE A 52 -13.96 2.30 -18.11
CA ILE A 52 -13.62 1.25 -19.08
C ILE A 52 -14.53 1.32 -20.30
N LEU A 53 -15.85 1.45 -20.13
CA LEU A 53 -16.78 1.61 -21.25
C LEU A 53 -16.42 2.83 -22.10
N ALA A 54 -16.08 3.96 -21.48
CA ALA A 54 -15.69 5.15 -22.21
C ALA A 54 -14.39 4.97 -23.02
N THR A 55 -13.43 4.14 -22.55
CA THR A 55 -12.23 3.78 -23.34
C THR A 55 -12.58 3.01 -24.62
N VAL A 56 -13.74 2.34 -24.67
CA VAL A 56 -14.25 1.66 -25.86
C VAL A 56 -15.05 2.64 -26.72
N TRP A 57 -16.08 3.28 -26.17
CA TRP A 57 -17.08 4.04 -26.92
C TRP A 57 -16.58 5.36 -27.51
N LEU A 58 -15.70 6.07 -26.80
CA LEU A 58 -15.17 7.34 -27.30
C LEU A 58 -14.28 7.10 -28.51
N ARG A 59 -14.40 7.95 -29.54
CA ARG A 59 -13.54 7.88 -30.75
C ARG A 59 -12.24 8.68 -30.60
N ASN A 60 -12.25 9.72 -29.76
CA ASN A 60 -11.08 10.56 -29.54
C ASN A 60 -10.00 9.79 -28.75
N ALA A 61 -8.82 9.64 -29.34
CA ALA A 61 -7.72 8.89 -28.74
C ALA A 61 -7.22 9.48 -27.41
N ALA A 62 -7.11 10.81 -27.30
CA ALA A 62 -6.68 11.47 -26.08
C ALA A 62 -7.70 11.25 -24.94
N ALA A 63 -8.99 11.32 -25.24
CA ALA A 63 -10.04 11.03 -24.27
C ALA A 63 -10.02 9.57 -23.81
N LYS A 64 -9.78 8.61 -24.72
CA LYS A 64 -9.59 7.19 -24.35
C LYS A 64 -8.42 7.02 -23.37
N LEU A 65 -7.26 7.59 -23.70
CA LEU A 65 -6.06 7.47 -22.87
C LEU A 65 -6.25 8.13 -21.50
N LEU A 66 -6.87 9.31 -21.46
CA LEU A 66 -7.21 9.99 -20.20
C LEU A 66 -8.12 9.12 -19.33
N LEU A 67 -9.19 8.55 -19.89
CA LEU A 67 -10.10 7.70 -19.12
C LEU A 67 -9.49 6.33 -18.79
N GLY A 68 -8.52 5.86 -19.56
CA GLY A 68 -7.67 4.73 -19.18
C GLY A 68 -6.82 5.02 -17.95
N ALA A 69 -6.21 6.21 -17.87
CA ALA A 69 -5.50 6.64 -16.67
C ALA A 69 -6.44 6.80 -15.46
N VAL A 70 -7.64 7.38 -15.67
CA VAL A 70 -8.69 7.46 -14.63
C VAL A 70 -9.13 6.07 -14.18
N ALA A 71 -9.30 5.11 -15.10
CA ALA A 71 -9.59 3.72 -14.74
C ALA A 71 -8.47 3.14 -13.87
N GLY A 72 -7.19 3.40 -14.19
CA GLY A 72 -6.06 3.00 -13.36
C GLY A 72 -6.07 3.60 -11.95
N PHE A 73 -6.48 4.86 -11.81
CA PHE A 73 -6.71 5.48 -10.50
C PHE A 73 -7.84 4.76 -9.73
N ILE A 74 -8.94 4.43 -10.40
CA ILE A 74 -10.07 3.73 -9.78
C ILE A 74 -9.73 2.28 -9.42
N ILE A 75 -8.89 1.59 -10.21
CA ILE A 75 -8.35 0.27 -9.83
C ILE A 75 -7.73 0.35 -8.44
N GLY A 76 -7.03 1.45 -8.14
CA GLY A 76 -6.45 1.59 -6.82
C GLY A 76 -7.43 1.94 -5.71
N ARG A 77 -8.51 2.65 -6.01
CA ARG A 77 -9.61 2.80 -5.06
C ARG A 77 -10.23 1.45 -4.73
N LEU A 78 -10.53 0.64 -5.74
CA LEU A 78 -11.05 -0.73 -5.58
C LEU A 78 -10.07 -1.61 -4.79
N PHE A 79 -8.77 -1.50 -5.06
CA PHE A 79 -7.75 -2.20 -4.31
C PHE A 79 -7.80 -1.84 -2.82
N ILE A 80 -7.94 -0.56 -2.47
CA ILE A 80 -8.01 -0.12 -1.06
C ILE A 80 -9.25 -0.72 -0.37
N LEU A 81 -10.40 -0.76 -1.04
CA LEU A 81 -11.60 -1.44 -0.52
C LEU A 81 -11.36 -2.95 -0.34
N GLY A 82 -10.72 -3.60 -1.32
CA GLY A 82 -10.38 -5.02 -1.28
C GLY A 82 -9.36 -5.37 -0.20
N HIS A 83 -8.41 -4.47 0.07
CA HIS A 83 -7.40 -4.56 1.11
C HIS A 83 -8.03 -4.53 2.51
N ASP A 84 -8.96 -3.62 2.76
CA ASP A 84 -9.68 -3.54 4.03
C ASP A 84 -10.62 -4.75 4.21
N ALA A 85 -11.20 -5.25 3.11
CA ALA A 85 -11.92 -6.53 3.14
C ALA A 85 -10.97 -7.70 3.45
N CYS A 86 -9.72 -7.67 2.94
CA CYS A 86 -8.70 -8.66 3.26
C CYS A 86 -8.37 -8.69 4.75
N HIS A 87 -8.24 -7.52 5.37
CA HIS A 87 -8.07 -7.33 6.82
C HIS A 87 -9.24 -7.81 7.68
N GLN A 88 -10.37 -8.13 7.06
CA GLN A 88 -11.63 -8.45 7.72
C GLN A 88 -12.22 -7.26 8.52
N SER A 89 -11.78 -6.04 8.23
CA SER A 89 -12.27 -4.80 8.85
C SER A 89 -13.47 -4.22 8.10
N PHE A 90 -13.57 -4.44 6.79
CA PHE A 90 -14.50 -3.72 5.93
C PHE A 90 -16.00 -3.97 6.22
N THR A 91 -16.40 -5.22 6.45
CA THR A 91 -17.76 -5.59 6.89
C THR A 91 -17.73 -6.45 8.15
N SER A 92 -18.86 -6.57 8.85
CA SER A 92 -18.98 -7.49 10.00
C SER A 92 -18.91 -8.97 9.63
N HIS A 93 -18.99 -9.32 8.34
CA HIS A 93 -19.12 -10.69 7.85
C HIS A 93 -17.82 -11.18 7.19
N ARG A 94 -17.08 -12.05 7.88
CA ARG A 94 -15.79 -12.58 7.37
C ARG A 94 -15.88 -13.30 6.03
N ARG A 95 -17.00 -14.01 5.77
CA ARG A 95 -17.21 -14.68 4.47
C ARG A 95 -17.40 -13.65 3.34
N LEU A 96 -18.22 -12.63 3.58
CA LEU A 96 -18.44 -11.54 2.64
C LEU A 96 -17.12 -10.79 2.36
N ASN A 97 -16.35 -10.48 3.39
CA ASN A 97 -15.03 -9.85 3.27
C ASN A 97 -14.07 -10.65 2.36
N ARG A 98 -14.00 -11.97 2.51
CA ARG A 98 -13.17 -12.82 1.63
C ARG A 98 -13.64 -12.85 0.17
N TRP A 99 -14.94 -12.74 -0.07
CA TRP A 99 -15.51 -12.64 -1.42
C TRP A 99 -15.26 -11.26 -2.02
N LEU A 100 -15.57 -10.19 -1.29
CA LEU A 100 -15.32 -8.81 -1.70
C LEU A 100 -13.85 -8.57 -1.99
N GLY A 101 -12.93 -9.01 -1.11
CA GLY A 101 -11.50 -8.87 -1.33
C GLY A 101 -11.03 -9.54 -2.63
N ARG A 102 -11.54 -10.74 -2.96
CA ARG A 102 -11.24 -11.40 -4.25
C ARG A 102 -11.77 -10.60 -5.43
N LEU A 103 -13.04 -10.20 -5.39
CA LEU A 103 -13.70 -9.43 -6.44
C LEU A 103 -12.96 -8.11 -6.71
N LEU A 104 -12.68 -7.35 -5.66
CA LEU A 104 -12.12 -6.00 -5.73
C LEU A 104 -10.63 -5.99 -6.11
N PHE A 105 -9.93 -7.11 -5.91
CA PHE A 105 -8.56 -7.27 -6.39
C PHE A 105 -8.44 -7.68 -7.86
N LEU A 106 -9.51 -8.16 -8.51
CA LEU A 106 -9.44 -8.57 -9.92
C LEU A 106 -8.95 -7.46 -10.85
N PRO A 107 -9.41 -6.19 -10.76
CA PRO A 107 -8.92 -5.13 -11.65
C PRO A 107 -7.42 -4.82 -11.45
N SER A 108 -6.90 -5.02 -10.24
CA SER A 108 -5.47 -4.87 -9.92
C SER A 108 -4.63 -6.10 -10.26
N LEU A 109 -5.29 -7.18 -10.66
CA LEU A 109 -4.69 -8.49 -10.88
C LEU A 109 -3.87 -9.00 -9.68
N THR A 110 -4.43 -8.86 -8.47
CA THR A 110 -3.77 -9.26 -7.23
C THR A 110 -4.42 -10.53 -6.65
N PRO A 111 -3.69 -11.65 -6.50
CA PRO A 111 -4.26 -12.84 -5.87
C PRO A 111 -4.50 -12.63 -4.37
N TYR A 112 -5.76 -12.71 -3.94
CA TYR A 112 -6.20 -12.41 -2.57
C TYR A 112 -5.38 -13.12 -1.49
N SER A 113 -5.21 -14.43 -1.59
CA SER A 113 -4.54 -15.21 -0.54
C SER A 113 -3.03 -14.95 -0.44
N LEU A 114 -2.37 -14.59 -1.54
CA LEU A 114 -0.97 -14.16 -1.51
C LEU A 114 -0.84 -12.78 -0.87
N TRP A 115 -1.78 -11.87 -1.17
CA TRP A 115 -1.85 -10.57 -0.51
C TRP A 115 -2.12 -10.72 0.99
N ASP A 116 -3.08 -11.54 1.40
CA ASP A 116 -3.39 -11.83 2.82
C ASP A 116 -2.14 -12.32 3.57
N MET A 117 -1.40 -13.27 3.00
CA MET A 117 -0.15 -13.75 3.59
C MET A 117 0.92 -12.66 3.65
N GLY A 118 1.22 -12.02 2.52
CA GLY A 118 2.29 -11.03 2.43
C GLY A 118 2.03 -9.77 3.24
N HIS A 119 0.79 -9.30 3.24
CA HIS A 119 0.41 -8.05 3.87
C HIS A 119 -0.01 -8.24 5.34
N ASN A 120 -0.94 -9.14 5.64
CA ASN A 120 -1.51 -9.25 6.99
C ASN A 120 -0.58 -10.02 7.93
N VAL A 121 0.09 -11.07 7.44
CA VAL A 121 0.95 -11.92 8.27
C VAL A 121 2.39 -11.42 8.28
N VAL A 122 2.96 -11.14 7.10
CA VAL A 122 4.38 -10.76 7.01
C VAL A 122 4.56 -9.27 7.30
N HIS A 123 3.98 -8.38 6.48
CA HIS A 123 4.18 -6.95 6.62
C HIS A 123 3.63 -6.42 7.94
N HIS A 124 2.32 -6.54 8.22
CA HIS A 124 1.77 -6.09 9.51
C HIS A 124 2.26 -6.90 10.71
N GLY A 125 2.74 -8.13 10.53
CA GLY A 125 3.31 -8.90 11.64
C GLY A 125 4.70 -8.44 12.05
N TYR A 126 5.47 -7.89 11.10
CA TYR A 126 6.90 -7.66 11.22
C TYR A 126 7.37 -6.35 10.56
N THR A 127 6.51 -5.32 10.51
CA THR A 127 6.78 -4.05 9.78
C THR A 127 8.19 -3.52 10.09
N ASN A 128 8.97 -3.23 9.06
CA ASN A 128 10.35 -2.75 9.15
C ASN A 128 11.35 -3.64 9.92
N LEU A 129 11.05 -4.94 10.05
CA LEU A 129 12.03 -5.94 10.51
C LEU A 129 12.66 -6.65 9.31
N LYS A 130 13.96 -6.45 9.14
CA LYS A 130 14.77 -7.10 8.13
C LYS A 130 14.67 -8.62 8.21
N GLY A 131 14.63 -9.25 7.03
CA GLY A 131 14.48 -10.71 6.88
C GLY A 131 13.03 -11.20 6.96
N PHE A 132 12.10 -10.34 7.38
CA PHE A 132 10.66 -10.65 7.41
C PHE A 132 9.90 -9.72 6.47
N ASP A 133 9.85 -8.42 6.79
CA ASP A 133 9.15 -7.45 5.96
C ASP A 133 9.95 -7.11 4.70
N PHE A 134 9.29 -7.23 3.55
CA PHE A 134 9.86 -7.00 2.23
C PHE A 134 9.39 -5.68 1.61
N VAL A 135 8.49 -4.95 2.27
CA VAL A 135 7.98 -3.68 1.77
C VAL A 135 9.06 -2.62 1.92
N TRP A 136 9.64 -2.17 0.79
CA TRP A 136 10.68 -1.14 0.74
C TRP A 136 11.94 -1.38 1.61
N HIS A 137 12.21 -2.64 1.93
CA HIS A 137 13.37 -3.07 2.71
C HIS A 137 14.68 -2.48 2.16
N PRO A 138 15.42 -1.68 2.97
CA PRO A 138 16.72 -1.17 2.58
C PRO A 138 17.82 -2.21 2.76
N LEU A 139 18.83 -2.09 1.91
CA LEU A 139 20.07 -2.86 2.03
C LEU A 139 21.06 -2.09 2.91
N SER A 140 21.92 -2.81 3.61
CA SER A 140 23.16 -2.23 4.14
C SER A 140 24.15 -1.93 3.01
N LEU A 141 25.21 -1.16 3.31
CA LEU A 141 26.28 -0.91 2.34
C LEU A 141 26.95 -2.21 1.88
N GLU A 142 27.25 -3.10 2.81
CA GLU A 142 27.86 -4.40 2.53
C GLU A 142 26.97 -5.26 1.64
N GLU A 143 25.67 -5.34 1.96
CA GLU A 143 24.70 -6.08 1.15
C GLU A 143 24.60 -5.50 -0.26
N PHE A 144 24.58 -4.18 -0.38
CA PHE A 144 24.53 -3.51 -1.68
C PHE A 144 25.79 -3.77 -2.51
N GLN A 145 26.98 -3.68 -1.91
CA GLN A 145 28.24 -3.93 -2.59
C GLN A 145 28.41 -5.39 -3.02
N ALA A 146 27.85 -6.34 -2.27
CA ALA A 146 27.83 -7.77 -2.61
C ALA A 146 26.93 -8.11 -3.82
N LEU A 147 26.03 -7.20 -4.24
CA LEU A 147 25.16 -7.44 -5.39
C LEU A 147 25.93 -7.37 -6.73
N PRO A 148 25.52 -8.14 -7.75
CA PRO A 148 26.01 -7.95 -9.11
C PRO A 148 25.77 -6.52 -9.63
N ARG A 149 26.68 -5.99 -10.45
CA ARG A 149 26.61 -4.59 -10.97
C ARG A 149 25.24 -4.22 -11.56
N ARG A 150 24.62 -5.13 -12.32
CA ARG A 150 23.27 -4.93 -12.88
C ARG A 150 22.20 -4.70 -11.80
N ARG A 151 22.29 -5.43 -10.68
CA ARG A 151 21.33 -5.30 -9.58
C ARG A 151 21.62 -4.03 -8.79
N GLN A 152 22.89 -3.69 -8.56
CA GLN A 152 23.24 -2.40 -7.95
C GLN A 152 22.69 -1.21 -8.76
N TRP A 153 22.78 -1.27 -10.09
CA TRP A 153 22.19 -0.25 -10.97
C TRP A 153 20.66 -0.18 -10.81
N LEU A 154 19.99 -1.34 -10.81
CA LEU A 154 18.54 -1.40 -10.64
C LEU A 154 18.09 -0.84 -9.27
N GLU A 155 18.82 -1.15 -8.19
CA GLU A 155 18.56 -0.57 -6.86
C GLU A 155 18.71 0.96 -6.85
N ARG A 156 19.70 1.52 -7.58
CA ARG A 156 19.83 2.99 -7.76
C ARG A 156 18.63 3.57 -8.51
N VAL A 157 18.12 2.87 -9.52
CA VAL A 157 16.91 3.26 -10.25
C VAL A 157 15.69 3.24 -9.32
N TYR A 158 15.44 2.12 -8.62
CA TYR A 158 14.33 1.99 -7.67
C TYR A 158 14.33 3.08 -6.60
N ARG A 159 15.51 3.43 -6.08
CA ARG A 159 15.67 4.45 -5.04
C ARG A 159 15.95 5.85 -5.59
N SER A 160 15.78 6.10 -6.89
CA SER A 160 15.97 7.43 -7.49
C SER A 160 14.91 8.46 -7.05
N GLY A 161 13.76 7.98 -6.54
CA GLY A 161 12.55 8.78 -6.35
C GLY A 161 11.65 8.80 -7.59
N TRP A 162 12.18 8.53 -8.78
CA TRP A 162 11.34 8.44 -9.98
C TRP A 162 10.74 7.05 -10.19
N ALA A 163 11.49 5.99 -9.86
CA ALA A 163 11.10 4.61 -10.16
C ALA A 163 10.44 3.76 -9.03
N PRO A 164 9.78 4.31 -7.98
CA PRO A 164 8.97 3.49 -7.09
C PRO A 164 7.89 2.65 -7.76
N TRP A 165 7.33 3.16 -8.87
CA TRP A 165 6.41 2.42 -9.71
C TRP A 165 7.03 1.13 -10.28
N LEU A 166 8.29 1.19 -10.71
CA LEU A 166 8.99 0.06 -11.31
C LEU A 166 9.35 -0.98 -10.25
N TYR A 167 9.79 -0.54 -9.06
CA TYR A 167 10.03 -1.43 -7.92
C TYR A 167 8.76 -2.22 -7.60
N TYR A 168 7.62 -1.53 -7.46
CA TYR A 168 6.37 -2.20 -7.14
C TYR A 168 5.95 -3.15 -8.26
N LEU A 169 5.95 -2.70 -9.52
CA LEU A 169 5.55 -3.52 -10.67
C LEU A 169 6.37 -4.81 -10.75
N VAL A 170 7.70 -4.71 -10.63
CA VAL A 170 8.61 -5.85 -10.83
C VAL A 170 8.76 -6.69 -9.57
N GLU A 171 9.16 -6.09 -8.45
CA GLU A 171 9.53 -6.84 -7.25
C GLU A 171 8.30 -7.29 -6.45
N MET A 172 7.26 -6.46 -6.38
CA MET A 172 6.07 -6.73 -5.57
C MET A 172 5.00 -7.43 -6.39
N TRP A 173 4.45 -6.77 -7.41
CA TRP A 173 3.34 -7.30 -8.19
C TRP A 173 3.76 -8.52 -9.02
N TRP A 174 4.78 -8.41 -9.86
CA TRP A 174 5.18 -9.51 -10.73
C TRP A 174 5.81 -10.69 -9.97
N GLN A 175 6.88 -10.47 -9.19
CA GLN A 175 7.67 -11.55 -8.59
C GLN A 175 7.11 -12.14 -7.29
N ARG A 176 6.25 -11.41 -6.56
CA ARG A 176 5.69 -11.88 -5.28
C ARG A 176 4.21 -12.20 -5.38
N MET A 177 3.45 -11.46 -6.17
CA MET A 177 2.00 -11.67 -6.27
C MET A 177 1.64 -12.54 -7.47
N TYR A 178 2.03 -12.18 -8.69
CA TYR A 178 1.57 -12.88 -9.90
C TYR A 178 2.37 -14.16 -10.17
N PHE A 179 3.69 -14.10 -10.05
CA PHE A 179 4.61 -15.24 -10.25
C PHE A 179 5.51 -15.48 -9.02
N PRO A 180 4.93 -15.87 -7.86
CA PRO A 180 5.71 -16.17 -6.67
C PRO A 180 6.65 -17.35 -6.89
N SER A 181 7.93 -17.15 -6.59
CA SER A 181 8.95 -18.20 -6.56
C SER A 181 9.06 -18.80 -5.16
N ARG A 182 9.75 -19.95 -5.02
CA ARG A 182 10.07 -20.52 -3.69
C ARG A 182 10.93 -19.57 -2.84
N ARG A 183 11.70 -18.68 -3.47
CA ARG A 183 12.52 -17.67 -2.78
C ARG A 183 11.67 -16.55 -2.19
N THR A 184 10.63 -16.12 -2.91
CA THR A 184 9.78 -15.00 -2.51
C THR A 184 8.58 -15.43 -1.65
N MET A 185 8.10 -16.66 -1.83
CA MET A 185 7.04 -17.28 -1.05
C MET A 185 7.38 -18.77 -0.79
N PRO A 186 8.06 -19.09 0.32
CA PRO A 186 8.44 -20.47 0.63
C PRO A 186 7.23 -21.38 0.90
N THR A 187 6.17 -20.84 1.51
CA THR A 187 4.94 -21.58 1.81
C THR A 187 4.13 -21.81 0.53
N ARG A 188 3.58 -23.02 0.36
CA ARG A 188 2.60 -23.32 -0.68
C ARG A 188 1.26 -23.67 -0.07
N ARG A 189 0.20 -23.01 -0.56
CA ARG A 189 -1.18 -23.28 -0.18
C ARG A 189 -2.02 -23.42 -1.45
N PRO A 190 -2.98 -24.36 -1.53
CA PRO A 190 -3.86 -24.48 -2.69
C PRO A 190 -4.58 -23.17 -3.03
N ALA A 191 -4.95 -22.39 -2.02
CA ALA A 191 -5.58 -21.07 -2.20
C ALA A 191 -4.72 -20.10 -3.05
N PHE A 192 -3.39 -20.14 -2.93
CA PHE A 192 -2.50 -19.27 -3.72
C PHE A 192 -2.62 -19.59 -5.22
N VAL A 193 -2.72 -20.88 -5.56
CA VAL A 193 -2.86 -21.35 -6.94
C VAL A 193 -4.24 -20.96 -7.48
N TRP A 194 -5.31 -21.24 -6.72
CA TRP A 194 -6.67 -20.94 -7.17
C TRP A 194 -6.95 -19.44 -7.33
N ASP A 195 -6.47 -18.60 -6.41
CA ASP A 195 -6.59 -17.16 -6.56
C ASP A 195 -5.73 -16.63 -7.72
N GLY A 196 -4.58 -17.25 -8.01
CA GLY A 196 -3.76 -16.95 -9.20
C GLY A 196 -4.47 -17.32 -10.52
N ILE A 197 -5.11 -18.50 -10.57
CA ILE A 197 -5.93 -18.92 -11.71
C ILE A 197 -7.11 -17.96 -11.90
N LEU A 198 -7.81 -17.60 -10.82
CA LEU A 198 -8.93 -16.66 -10.86
C LEU A 198 -8.51 -15.31 -11.46
N VAL A 199 -7.39 -14.75 -10.99
CA VAL A 199 -6.84 -13.48 -11.50
C VAL A 199 -6.44 -13.61 -12.97
N THR A 200 -5.80 -14.71 -13.37
CA THR A 200 -5.40 -14.94 -14.77
C THR A 200 -6.61 -15.07 -15.68
N ALA A 201 -7.64 -15.83 -15.26
CA ALA A 201 -8.89 -15.97 -16.00
C ALA A 201 -9.63 -14.62 -16.13
N ALA A 202 -9.65 -13.81 -15.06
CA ALA A 202 -10.22 -12.47 -15.11
C ALA A 202 -9.46 -11.54 -16.08
N ALA A 203 -8.12 -11.61 -16.11
CA ALA A 203 -7.30 -10.85 -17.07
C ALA A 203 -7.63 -11.23 -18.52
N LEU A 204 -7.66 -12.53 -18.82
CA LEU A 204 -7.97 -13.04 -20.15
C LEU A 204 -9.39 -12.65 -20.59
N LEU A 205 -10.36 -12.78 -19.69
CA LEU A 205 -11.74 -12.36 -19.95
C LEU A 205 -11.83 -10.85 -20.21
N TRP A 206 -11.16 -10.02 -19.41
CA TRP A 206 -11.14 -8.57 -19.60
C TRP A 206 -10.54 -8.18 -20.96
N ILE A 207 -9.39 -8.76 -21.33
CA ILE A 207 -8.76 -8.54 -22.64
C ILE A 207 -9.69 -9.00 -23.76
N ALA A 208 -10.31 -10.18 -23.65
CA ALA A 208 -11.21 -10.72 -24.66
C ALA A 208 -12.46 -9.85 -24.86
N LEU A 209 -13.06 -9.36 -23.77
CA LEU A 209 -14.20 -8.46 -23.81
C LEU A 209 -13.84 -7.11 -24.44
N LEU A 210 -12.68 -6.54 -24.11
CA LEU A 210 -12.19 -5.31 -24.76
C LEU A 210 -11.94 -5.51 -26.25
N ALA A 211 -11.34 -6.64 -26.64
CA ALA A 211 -11.09 -6.96 -28.03
C ALA A 211 -12.41 -7.12 -28.82
N ALA A 212 -13.36 -7.89 -28.27
CA ALA A 212 -14.68 -8.05 -28.86
C ALA A 212 -15.41 -6.71 -28.97
N ALA A 213 -15.36 -5.87 -27.93
CA ALA A 213 -16.00 -4.56 -27.94
C ALA A 213 -15.34 -3.60 -28.94
N ALA A 214 -14.01 -3.64 -29.10
CA ALA A 214 -13.30 -2.86 -30.11
C ALA A 214 -13.76 -3.25 -31.53
N LEU A 215 -13.88 -4.55 -31.82
CA LEU A 215 -14.38 -5.03 -33.11
C LEU A 215 -15.84 -4.61 -33.34
N ALA A 216 -16.71 -4.81 -32.34
CA ALA A 216 -18.14 -4.48 -32.44
C ALA A 216 -18.40 -2.97 -32.63
N THR A 217 -17.50 -2.12 -32.12
CA THR A 217 -17.62 -0.65 -32.22
C THR A 217 -16.73 -0.05 -33.31
N ALA A 218 -16.08 -0.88 -34.13
CA ALA A 218 -15.13 -0.48 -35.17
C ALA A 218 -14.00 0.44 -34.66
N GLN A 219 -13.54 0.21 -33.43
CA GLN A 219 -12.45 0.94 -32.78
C GLN A 219 -11.10 0.25 -33.04
N PRO A 220 -9.98 0.99 -33.08
CA PRO A 220 -8.66 0.38 -33.24
C PRO A 220 -8.35 -0.54 -32.07
N LEU A 221 -8.17 -1.84 -32.34
CA LEU A 221 -7.97 -2.88 -31.32
C LEU A 221 -6.80 -2.53 -30.38
N TRP A 222 -5.65 -2.16 -30.95
CA TRP A 222 -4.45 -1.84 -30.17
C TRP A 222 -4.67 -0.65 -29.23
N LEU A 223 -5.39 0.38 -29.66
CA LEU A 223 -5.64 1.59 -28.87
C LEU A 223 -6.64 1.29 -27.74
N THR A 224 -7.66 0.49 -28.01
CA THR A 224 -8.62 0.05 -26.99
C THR A 224 -7.96 -0.85 -25.95
N LEU A 225 -7.07 -1.78 -26.35
CA LEU A 225 -6.31 -2.59 -25.39
C LEU A 225 -5.28 -1.76 -24.60
N LEU A 226 -4.63 -0.80 -25.25
CA LEU A 226 -3.71 0.13 -24.59
C LEU A 226 -4.44 0.95 -23.53
N ALA A 227 -5.53 1.63 -23.91
CA ALA A 227 -6.27 2.52 -23.02
C ALA A 227 -7.12 1.77 -21.99
N GLY A 228 -7.69 0.62 -22.35
CA GLY A 228 -8.63 -0.13 -21.52
C GLY A 228 -7.99 -1.19 -20.63
N PHE A 229 -6.74 -1.61 -20.88
CA PHE A 229 -6.07 -2.66 -20.09
C PHE A 229 -4.65 -2.28 -19.67
N VAL A 230 -3.76 -2.00 -20.63
CA VAL A 230 -2.33 -1.81 -20.35
C VAL A 230 -2.08 -0.53 -19.52
N LEU A 231 -2.61 0.60 -19.96
CA LEU A 231 -2.45 1.89 -19.29
C LEU A 231 -3.07 1.90 -17.87
N PRO A 232 -4.31 1.41 -17.64
CA PRO A 232 -4.88 1.29 -16.30
C PRO A 232 -3.98 0.48 -15.34
N LEU A 233 -3.47 -0.68 -15.78
CA LEU A 233 -2.60 -1.53 -14.95
C LEU A 233 -1.28 -0.85 -14.62
N LEU A 234 -0.64 -0.19 -15.60
CA LEU A 234 0.61 0.55 -15.36
C LEU A 234 0.39 1.74 -14.42
N PHE A 235 -0.69 2.49 -14.62
CA PHE A 235 -1.05 3.61 -13.75
C PHE A 235 -1.27 3.14 -12.31
N TRP A 236 -2.05 2.08 -12.12
CA TRP A 236 -2.31 1.52 -10.79
C TRP A 236 -1.00 1.12 -10.09
N ASN A 237 -0.14 0.34 -10.77
CA ASN A 237 1.16 -0.06 -10.23
C ASN A 237 2.03 1.14 -9.86
N ALA A 238 1.98 2.20 -10.67
CA ALA A 238 2.67 3.44 -10.36
C ALA A 238 2.12 4.17 -9.13
N MET A 239 0.79 4.25 -9.04
CA MET A 239 0.12 4.87 -7.91
C MET A 239 0.45 4.14 -6.60
N ILE A 240 0.24 2.82 -6.53
CA ILE A 240 0.49 2.06 -5.30
C ILE A 240 1.98 1.99 -4.96
N GLY A 241 2.86 1.91 -5.97
CA GLY A 241 4.30 1.96 -5.74
C GLY A 241 4.75 3.26 -5.09
N PHE A 242 4.19 4.39 -5.54
CA PHE A 242 4.38 5.69 -4.90
C PHE A 242 3.79 5.73 -3.48
N VAL A 243 2.53 5.33 -3.30
CA VAL A 243 1.82 5.39 -2.02
C VAL A 243 2.55 4.57 -0.94
N VAL A 244 2.89 3.32 -1.24
CA VAL A 244 3.58 2.44 -0.28
C VAL A 244 5.01 2.92 -0.02
N TYR A 245 5.67 3.56 -1.00
CA TYR A 245 6.98 4.17 -0.78
C TYR A 245 6.92 5.28 0.27
N VAL A 246 6.00 6.23 0.12
CA VAL A 246 5.89 7.38 1.04
C VAL A 246 5.35 6.98 2.42
N HIS A 247 4.64 5.86 2.52
CA HIS A 247 4.18 5.30 3.79
C HIS A 247 5.30 4.69 4.65
N HIS A 248 6.35 4.15 4.03
CA HIS A 248 7.39 3.37 4.70
C HIS A 248 8.82 3.91 4.55
N THR A 249 8.99 4.98 3.78
CA THR A 249 10.30 5.61 3.56
C THR A 249 10.29 7.04 4.05
N HIS A 250 11.00 7.29 5.14
CA HIS A 250 11.22 8.62 5.70
C HIS A 250 12.47 8.61 6.57
N THR A 251 13.15 9.76 6.70
CA THR A 251 14.39 9.83 7.49
C THR A 251 14.19 9.66 8.99
N GLY A 252 12.94 9.75 9.47
CA GLY A 252 12.56 9.44 10.85
C GLY A 252 11.93 8.06 11.03
N VAL A 253 11.92 7.22 9.99
CA VAL A 253 11.42 5.84 10.07
C VAL A 253 12.61 4.89 10.13
N ALA A 254 12.65 4.09 11.19
CA ALA A 254 13.73 3.14 11.45
C ALA A 254 13.47 1.76 10.81
N TRP A 255 14.56 1.07 10.48
CA TRP A 255 14.59 -0.35 10.19
C TRP A 255 15.42 -1.09 11.23
N TYR A 256 15.05 -2.33 11.52
CA TYR A 256 15.68 -3.15 12.55
C TYR A 256 16.11 -4.50 11.97
N ASP A 257 17.22 -5.04 12.46
CA ASP A 257 17.71 -6.38 12.11
C ASP A 257 17.65 -7.38 13.28
N GLN A 258 17.37 -6.89 14.49
CA GLN A 258 17.17 -7.70 15.69
C GLN A 258 15.73 -7.61 16.19
N LYS A 259 15.09 -8.78 16.37
CA LYS A 259 13.68 -8.87 16.80
C LYS A 259 13.42 -8.28 18.19
N THR A 260 14.39 -8.38 19.11
CA THR A 260 14.29 -7.86 20.48
C THR A 260 14.23 -6.33 20.49
N VAL A 261 15.15 -5.68 19.75
CA VAL A 261 15.18 -4.22 19.57
C VAL A 261 13.94 -3.74 18.83
N TRP A 262 13.57 -4.43 17.75
CA TRP A 262 12.34 -4.15 17.00
C TRP A 262 11.08 -4.19 17.87
N ALA A 263 10.93 -5.21 18.71
CA ALA A 263 9.76 -5.34 19.58
C ALA A 263 9.72 -4.24 20.66
N ALA A 264 10.87 -3.81 21.17
CA ALA A 264 10.97 -2.74 22.15
C ALA A 264 10.58 -1.37 21.56
N ALA A 265 10.84 -1.14 20.28
CA ALA A 265 10.62 0.14 19.59
C ALA A 265 9.14 0.45 19.22
N GLN A 266 8.20 -0.42 19.60
CA GLN A 266 6.76 -0.29 19.28
C GLN A 266 6.50 0.06 17.80
N PRO A 267 6.88 -0.85 16.88
CA PRO A 267 7.07 -0.52 15.46
C PRO A 267 5.78 -0.10 14.77
N PHE A 268 4.63 -0.53 15.26
CA PHE A 268 3.31 -0.21 14.71
C PHE A 268 2.96 1.29 14.71
N VAL A 269 3.62 2.09 15.55
CA VAL A 269 3.47 3.56 15.59
C VAL A 269 4.65 4.24 14.89
N SER A 270 5.87 3.81 15.18
CA SER A 270 7.12 4.52 14.83
C SER A 270 7.66 4.22 13.42
N THR A 271 7.15 3.18 12.75
CA THR A 271 7.73 2.72 11.46
C THR A 271 6.93 3.10 10.22
N THR A 272 5.93 3.98 10.38
CA THR A 272 5.08 4.44 9.29
C THR A 272 4.93 5.95 9.29
N VAL A 273 4.54 6.48 8.13
CA VAL A 273 4.32 7.91 7.92
C VAL A 273 2.83 8.17 7.73
N HIS A 274 2.28 9.10 8.51
CA HIS A 274 1.00 9.72 8.17
C HIS A 274 1.25 10.88 7.20
N LEU A 275 0.84 10.72 5.94
CA LEU A 275 1.07 11.72 4.90
C LEU A 275 -0.15 12.64 4.75
N THR A 276 0.04 13.95 4.92
CA THR A 276 -1.01 14.97 4.76
C THR A 276 -0.81 15.77 3.48
N PHE A 277 -1.91 16.20 2.87
CA PHE A 277 -1.90 17.02 1.66
C PHE A 277 -2.48 18.41 1.95
N ARG A 278 -2.09 19.42 1.16
CA ARG A 278 -2.65 20.78 1.29
C ARG A 278 -4.16 20.81 1.09
N CYS A 279 -4.64 20.06 0.11
CA CYS A 279 -6.06 19.82 -0.12
C CYS A 279 -6.47 18.55 0.64
N ARG A 280 -7.66 18.53 1.24
CA ARG A 280 -8.21 17.38 1.98
C ARG A 280 -8.65 16.25 1.04
N ILE A 281 -7.70 15.68 0.29
CA ILE A 281 -7.94 14.65 -0.74
C ILE A 281 -8.01 13.23 -0.18
N GLY A 282 -7.92 13.03 1.15
CA GLY A 282 -7.91 11.69 1.77
C GLY A 282 -9.08 10.81 1.32
N ALA A 283 -10.28 11.38 1.20
CA ALA A 283 -11.48 10.65 0.75
C ALA A 283 -11.38 10.13 -0.71
N LEU A 284 -10.58 10.78 -1.57
CA LEU A 284 -10.36 10.31 -2.95
C LEU A 284 -9.56 8.99 -3.00
N LEU A 285 -8.83 8.67 -1.94
CA LEU A 285 -8.06 7.44 -1.78
C LEU A 285 -8.50 6.68 -0.52
N HIS A 286 -9.78 6.78 -0.14
CA HIS A 286 -10.37 6.04 0.98
C HIS A 286 -9.55 6.10 2.27
N HIS A 287 -8.95 7.25 2.56
CA HIS A 287 -8.15 7.48 3.77
C HIS A 287 -6.97 6.51 3.94
N ILE A 288 -6.38 6.06 2.84
CA ILE A 288 -5.19 5.20 2.89
C ILE A 288 -3.96 5.91 3.50
N MET A 289 -3.95 7.24 3.54
CA MET A 289 -2.81 8.03 4.00
C MET A 289 -2.73 8.12 5.53
N GLU A 290 -3.82 7.78 6.21
CA GLU A 290 -3.99 7.53 7.64
C GLU A 290 -3.33 6.20 8.04
N HIS A 291 -2.10 6.00 7.56
CA HIS A 291 -1.42 4.72 7.52
C HIS A 291 -0.88 4.28 8.88
N THR A 292 -0.54 5.23 9.76
CA THR A 292 -0.17 4.91 11.14
C THR A 292 -1.33 4.28 11.89
N ALA A 293 -2.53 4.87 11.82
CA ALA A 293 -3.73 4.26 12.41
C ALA A 293 -4.00 2.85 11.86
N HIS A 294 -3.85 2.69 10.54
CA HIS A 294 -3.98 1.40 9.89
C HIS A 294 -2.99 0.34 10.42
N HIS A 295 -1.73 0.69 10.64
CA HIS A 295 -0.73 -0.23 11.20
C HIS A 295 -0.93 -0.53 12.69
N VAL A 296 -1.35 0.46 13.45
CA VAL A 296 -1.68 0.29 14.87
C VAL A 296 -2.80 -0.73 15.03
N ASP A 297 -3.89 -0.61 14.26
CA ASP A 297 -5.00 -1.54 14.27
C ASP A 297 -5.69 -1.67 12.90
N MET A 298 -5.28 -2.69 12.13
CA MET A 298 -5.89 -3.02 10.84
C MET A 298 -7.35 -3.49 10.93
N SER A 299 -7.91 -3.66 12.14
CA SER A 299 -9.33 -3.98 12.30
C SER A 299 -10.25 -2.77 12.21
N ILE A 300 -9.70 -1.55 12.23
CA ILE A 300 -10.43 -0.31 11.99
C ILE A 300 -10.74 -0.21 10.49
N PRO A 301 -12.02 -0.08 10.10
CA PRO A 301 -12.36 0.06 8.70
C PRO A 301 -11.92 1.41 8.14
N LEU A 302 -11.65 1.44 6.84
CA LEU A 302 -11.15 2.62 6.10
C LEU A 302 -12.01 3.88 6.29
N TYR A 303 -13.31 3.72 6.44
CA TYR A 303 -14.25 4.83 6.63
C TYR A 303 -14.28 5.38 8.07
N ARG A 304 -13.43 4.86 8.96
CA ARG A 304 -13.15 5.32 10.32
C ARG A 304 -11.67 5.68 10.54
N LEU A 305 -10.79 5.46 9.56
CA LEU A 305 -9.35 5.68 9.71
C LEU A 305 -9.00 7.13 10.03
N GLN A 306 -9.71 8.10 9.46
CA GLN A 306 -9.49 9.52 9.76
C GLN A 306 -9.72 9.84 11.25
N GLU A 307 -10.81 9.33 11.82
CA GLU A 307 -11.14 9.49 13.24
C GLU A 307 -10.10 8.79 14.11
N ALA A 308 -9.69 7.57 13.74
CA ALA A 308 -8.66 6.82 14.45
C ALA A 308 -7.28 7.53 14.43
N GLN A 309 -6.89 8.07 13.28
CA GLN A 309 -5.63 8.81 13.13
C GLN A 309 -5.63 10.06 14.02
N GLN A 310 -6.73 10.81 14.07
CA GLN A 310 -6.87 11.99 14.93
C GLN A 310 -6.75 11.65 16.42
N ILE A 311 -7.39 10.55 16.85
CA ILE A 311 -7.23 10.05 18.24
C ILE A 311 -5.77 9.74 18.53
N LEU A 312 -5.09 9.01 17.64
CA LEU A 312 -3.69 8.64 17.84
C LEU A 312 -2.76 9.84 17.88
N GLU A 313 -2.94 10.83 17.00
CA GLU A 313 -2.13 12.06 17.01
C GLU A 313 -2.32 12.88 18.28
N THR A 314 -3.54 12.89 18.81
CA THR A 314 -3.85 13.55 20.09
C THR A 314 -3.25 12.81 21.27
N MET A 315 -3.35 11.47 21.27
CA MET A 315 -2.92 10.62 22.39
C MET A 315 -1.41 10.34 22.41
N LEU A 316 -0.73 10.49 21.27
CA LEU A 316 0.70 10.23 21.08
C LEU A 316 1.40 11.46 20.46
N PRO A 317 1.37 12.62 21.12
CA PRO A 317 1.96 13.84 20.57
C PRO A 317 3.46 13.66 20.32
N LEU A 318 3.92 14.14 19.15
CA LEU A 318 5.32 14.08 18.71
C LEU A 318 5.90 12.66 18.53
N ARG A 319 5.08 11.60 18.58
CA ARG A 319 5.49 10.20 18.40
C ARG A 319 5.15 9.62 17.04
N ILE A 320 4.23 10.26 16.31
CA ILE A 320 3.81 9.86 14.96
C ILE A 320 4.56 10.72 13.95
N VAL A 321 5.13 10.08 12.94
CA VAL A 321 5.74 10.80 11.82
C VAL A 321 4.63 11.35 10.93
N ILE A 322 4.23 12.60 11.19
CA ILE A 322 3.29 13.35 10.36
C ILE A 322 4.08 14.16 9.34
N GLN A 323 3.80 13.95 8.07
CA GLN A 323 4.53 14.60 6.98
C GLN A 323 3.59 15.29 6.01
N LYS A 324 3.83 16.58 5.76
CA LYS A 324 3.12 17.33 4.73
C LYS A 324 3.75 17.07 3.36
N PHE A 325 2.96 16.60 2.41
CA PHE A 325 3.44 16.28 1.08
C PHE A 325 3.89 17.55 0.33
N SER A 326 5.05 17.45 -0.29
CA SER A 326 5.49 18.31 -1.39
C SER A 326 6.47 17.53 -2.25
N TRP A 327 6.54 17.84 -3.55
CA TRP A 327 7.52 17.21 -4.44
C TRP A 327 8.97 17.45 -4.00
N ARG A 328 9.26 18.63 -3.45
CA ARG A 328 10.58 18.94 -2.88
C ARG A 328 10.94 17.99 -1.73
N TRP A 329 10.03 17.78 -0.78
CA TRP A 329 10.22 16.82 0.32
C TRP A 329 10.38 15.39 -0.20
N TYR A 330 9.54 14.99 -1.15
CA TYR A 330 9.56 13.64 -1.71
C TYR A 330 10.92 13.30 -2.34
N PHE A 331 11.43 14.16 -3.21
CA PHE A 331 12.74 13.93 -3.86
C PHE A 331 13.90 14.09 -2.88
N ASP A 332 13.80 14.94 -1.85
CA ASP A 332 14.81 14.98 -0.79
C ASP A 332 14.82 13.68 0.05
N THR A 333 13.66 13.17 0.41
CA THR A 333 13.51 11.88 1.10
C THR A 333 14.10 10.76 0.25
N ALA A 334 13.78 10.73 -1.04
CA ALA A 334 14.37 9.75 -1.94
C ALA A 334 15.88 9.88 -2.05
N ARG A 335 16.43 11.10 -2.10
CA ARG A 335 17.88 11.36 -2.12
C ARG A 335 18.57 10.85 -0.85
N ARG A 336 17.93 11.00 0.32
CA ARG A 336 18.52 10.64 1.61
C ARG A 336 18.35 9.16 1.94
N CYS A 337 17.22 8.54 1.61
CA CYS A 337 16.90 7.17 2.00
C CYS A 337 17.37 6.11 0.97
N LYS A 338 18.69 5.98 0.75
CA LYS A 338 19.24 5.00 -0.21
C LYS A 338 19.51 3.65 0.44
N LEU A 339 20.42 3.62 1.39
CA LEU A 339 20.82 2.44 2.14
C LEU A 339 20.55 2.68 3.62
N TYR A 340 20.69 1.65 4.44
CA TYR A 340 20.44 1.77 5.88
C TYR A 340 21.57 1.16 6.70
N ASP A 341 22.06 1.92 7.67
CA ASP A 341 22.97 1.44 8.70
C ASP A 341 22.16 0.91 9.87
N PHE A 342 22.01 -0.42 9.95
CA PHE A 342 21.26 -1.10 11.00
C PHE A 342 21.90 -0.98 12.38
N ARG A 343 23.22 -0.73 12.47
CA ARG A 343 23.91 -0.58 13.76
C ARG A 343 23.66 0.81 14.34
N ARG A 344 23.67 1.84 13.48
CA ARG A 344 23.45 3.24 13.87
C ARG A 344 21.99 3.69 13.78
N HIS A 345 21.12 2.85 13.23
CA HIS A 345 19.72 3.15 12.93
C HIS A 345 19.55 4.46 12.14
N CYS A 346 20.32 4.64 11.07
CA CYS A 346 20.21 5.82 10.22
C CYS A 346 20.27 5.47 8.73
N TRP A 347 19.68 6.36 7.93
CA TRP A 347 19.77 6.30 6.47
C TRP A 347 21.13 6.78 5.98
N THR A 348 21.59 6.17 4.89
CA THR A 348 22.85 6.49 4.22
C THR A 348 22.64 6.63 2.72
N ASP A 349 23.60 7.26 2.05
CA ASP A 349 23.68 7.24 0.58
C ASP A 349 24.33 5.93 0.07
N PHE A 350 24.53 5.80 -1.25
CA PHE A 350 25.16 4.60 -1.84
C PHE A 350 26.66 4.47 -1.57
N SER A 351 27.29 5.46 -0.93
CA SER A 351 28.67 5.39 -0.44
C SER A 351 28.75 5.04 1.06
N GLY A 352 27.60 4.94 1.73
CA GLY A 352 27.52 4.67 3.17
C GLY A 352 27.63 5.90 4.04
N MET A 353 27.64 7.11 3.46
CA MET A 353 27.67 8.34 4.23
C MET A 353 26.29 8.58 4.88
N PRO A 354 26.21 8.85 6.20
CA PRO A 354 24.95 9.14 6.86
C PRO A 354 24.23 10.35 6.27
N THR A 355 22.94 10.20 6.00
CA THR A 355 22.06 11.24 5.44
C THR A 355 20.90 11.58 6.38
N SER A 356 20.69 10.82 7.45
CA SER A 356 19.75 11.13 8.53
C SER A 356 20.44 11.09 9.89
N ALA A 357 19.81 11.74 10.87
CA ALA A 357 20.11 11.44 12.28
C ALA A 357 19.79 9.96 12.57
N ALA A 358 20.37 9.44 13.65
CA ALA A 358 19.94 8.18 14.21
C ALA A 358 18.45 8.30 14.60
N CYS A 359 17.64 7.35 14.15
CA CYS A 359 16.27 7.20 14.64
C CYS A 359 16.38 6.71 16.09
N LEU A 360 16.27 7.64 17.05
CA LEU A 360 16.24 7.32 18.47
C LEU A 360 14.86 6.74 18.82
N ASN A 361 14.85 5.72 19.67
CA ASN A 361 13.64 5.07 20.19
C ASN A 361 12.83 5.98 21.12
#